data_AF-A0A842SJF4-F1
#
_entry.id   AF-A0A842SJF4-F1
#
_cell.length_a   1.000
_cell.length_b   1.000
_cell.length_c   1.000
_cell.angle_alpha   90.00
_cell.angle_beta   90.00
_cell.angle_gamma   90.00
#
_symmetry.space_group_name_H-M   'P 1'
#
loop_
_entity.id
_entity.type
_entity.pdbx_description
1 polymer ?
#
loop_
_entity_poly.entity_id
_entity_poly.type
_entity_poly.pdbx_seq_one_letter_code
_entity_poly.pdbx_strand_id
1 'polypeptide(L)' 'MSEEKVRELSGNLADKRIEHAKLKRDRKRLAEINKLETEIVDLRRKINQELQLISEEKSPEIDAEE' A
#
# COMPACT_ATOMS: atom_id res chain seq x y z
N MET A 1 -0.48 7.89 -14.91
CA MET A 1 -0.60 6.64 -14.11
C MET A 1 -2.08 6.40 -13.78
N SER A 2 -2.49 5.41 -12.96
CA SER A 2 -3.94 5.10 -12.79
C SER A 2 -4.36 4.83 -11.34
N GLU A 3 -5.46 5.47 -10.92
CA GLU A 3 -6.17 5.18 -9.66
C GLU A 3 -6.55 3.70 -9.51
N GLU A 4 -6.65 2.97 -10.62
CA GLU A 4 -6.82 1.51 -10.66
C GLU A 4 -5.68 0.77 -9.97
N LYS A 5 -4.43 1.25 -10.13
CA LYS A 5 -3.26 0.61 -9.52
C LYS A 5 -3.26 0.78 -8.00
N VAL A 6 -3.65 1.96 -7.52
CA VAL A 6 -3.86 2.22 -6.09
C VAL A 6 -4.94 1.32 -5.52
N ARG A 7 -6.06 1.14 -6.25
CA ARG A 7 -7.14 0.23 -5.84
C ARG A 7 -6.67 -1.22 -5.76
N GLU A 8 -5.94 -1.70 -6.76
CA GLU A 8 -5.37 -3.05 -6.78
C GLU A 8 -4.43 -3.28 -5.58
N LEU A 9 -3.47 -2.38 -5.37
CA LEU A 9 -2.52 -2.46 -4.25
C LEU A 9 -3.24 -2.39 -2.90
N SER A 10 -4.30 -1.59 -2.77
CA SER A 10 -5.12 -1.48 -1.57
C SER A 10 -5.90 -2.76 -1.28
N GLY A 11 -6.42 -3.44 -2.32
CA GLY A 11 -7.03 -4.76 -2.20
C GLY A 11 -6.04 -5.79 -1.67
N ASN A 12 -4.86 -5.88 -2.30
CA ASN A 12 -3.78 -6.78 -1.87
C ASN A 12 -3.36 -6.51 -0.41
N LEU A 13 -3.30 -5.23 0.00
CA LEU A 13 -3.01 -4.85 1.38
C LEU A 13 -4.08 -5.33 2.37
N ALA A 14 -5.36 -5.25 1.99
CA ALA A 14 -6.46 -5.73 2.83
C ALA A 14 -6.38 -7.25 3.03
N ASP A 15 -6.17 -8.00 1.95
CA ASP A 15 -6.04 -9.47 2.00
C ASP A 15 -4.87 -9.91 2.89
N LYS A 16 -3.72 -9.25 2.76
CA LYS A 16 -2.53 -9.54 3.57
C LYS A 16 -2.74 -9.25 5.06
N ARG A 17 -3.48 -8.19 5.40
CA ARG A 17 -3.84 -7.89 6.80
C ARG A 17 -4.80 -8.94 7.37
N ILE A 18 -5.73 -9.45 6.57
CA ILE A 18 -6.64 -10.53 6.98
C ILE A 18 -5.84 -11.81 7.24
N GLU A 19 -4.90 -12.15 6.35
CA GLU A 19 -4.00 -13.31 6.51
C GLU A 19 -3.16 -13.19 7.79
N HIS A 20 -2.56 -12.02 8.03
CA HIS A 20 -1.78 -11.73 9.23
C HIS A 20 -2.62 -11.87 10.51
N ALA A 21 -3.85 -11.33 10.52
CA ALA A 21 -4.75 -11.45 11.65
C ALA A 21 -5.13 -12.91 11.97
N LYS A 22 -5.35 -13.73 10.93
CA LYS A 22 -5.62 -15.17 11.09
C LYS A 22 -4.42 -15.89 11.72
N LEU A 23 -3.21 -15.67 11.19
CA LEU A 23 -1.99 -16.31 11.73
C LEU A 23 -1.67 -15.85 13.16
N LYS A 24 -1.85 -14.54 13.45
CA LYS A 24 -1.63 -13.98 14.78
C LYS A 24 -2.58 -14.57 15.82
N ARG A 25 -3.86 -14.78 15.45
CA ARG A 25 -4.85 -15.43 16.32
C ARG A 25 -4.43 -16.85 16.68
N ASP A 26 -3.91 -17.60 15.71
CA ASP A 26 -3.51 -18.98 15.91
C ASP A 26 -2.16 -19.12 16.66
N ARG A 27 -1.45 -18.01 16.90
CA ARG A 27 -0.08 -17.94 17.49
C ARG A 27 0.90 -18.91 16.82
N LYS A 28 0.63 -19.28 15.57
CA LYS A 28 1.44 -20.21 14.80
C LYS A 28 2.34 -19.43 13.86
N ARG A 29 3.52 -19.99 13.58
CA ARG A 29 4.41 -19.56 12.49
C ARG A 29 4.80 -18.08 12.57
N LEU A 30 5.48 -17.71 13.66
CA LEU A 30 6.06 -16.37 13.86
C LEU A 30 6.86 -15.86 12.64
N ALA A 31 7.56 -16.75 11.94
CA ALA A 31 8.28 -16.41 10.71
C ALA A 31 7.34 -15.95 9.58
N GLU A 32 6.18 -16.59 9.41
CA GLU A 32 5.17 -16.16 8.43
C GLU A 32 4.51 -14.85 8.85
N ILE A 33 4.26 -14.64 10.14
CA ILE A 33 3.76 -13.37 10.67
C ILE A 33 4.72 -12.23 10.34
N ASN A 34 6.01 -12.38 10.63
CA ASN A 34 7.03 -11.36 10.32
C ASN A 34 7.17 -11.11 8.82
N LYS A 35 7.06 -12.18 8.00
CA LYS A 35 7.05 -12.05 6.55
C LYS A 35 5.86 -11.23 6.07
N LEU A 36 4.66 -11.52 6.56
CA LEU A 36 3.45 -10.75 6.22
C LEU A 36 3.53 -9.30 6.69
N GLU A 37 4.12 -9.02 7.86
CA GLU A 37 4.34 -7.64 8.31
C GLU A 37 5.23 -6.86 7.35
N THR A 38 6.28 -7.51 6.84
CA THR A 38 7.19 -6.92 5.84
C THR A 38 6.44 -6.64 4.53
N GLU A 39 5.68 -7.62 4.02
CA GLU A 39 4.86 -7.46 2.82
C GLU A 39 3.82 -6.34 2.96
N ILE A 40 3.19 -6.21 4.13
CA ILE A 40 2.24 -5.14 4.46
C ILE A 40 2.91 -3.76 4.43
N VAL A 41 4.11 -3.63 5.00
CA VAL A 41 4.87 -2.37 4.98
C VAL A 41 5.25 -1.98 3.55
N ASP A 42 5.71 -2.94 2.76
CA ASP A 42 6.08 -2.70 1.36
C ASP A 42 4.88 -2.29 0.51
N LEU A 43 3.72 -2.93 0.69
CA LEU A 43 2.49 -2.54 0.02
C LEU A 43 2.05 -1.12 0.39
N ARG A 44 2.15 -0.73 1.67
CA ARG A 44 1.87 0.66 2.10
C ARG A 44 2.80 1.66 1.42
N ARG A 45 4.10 1.34 1.33
CA ARG A 45 5.08 2.21 0.65
C ARG A 45 4.74 2.39 -0.83
N LYS A 46 4.42 1.30 -1.53
CA LYS A 46 4.01 1.34 -2.94
C LYS A 46 2.74 2.18 -3.14
N ILE A 47 1.70 1.97 -2.32
CA ILE A 47 0.48 2.79 -2.37
C ILE A 47 0.80 4.27 -2.21
N ASN A 48 1.65 4.62 -1.24
CA ASN A 48 2.02 6.01 -1.00
C ASN A 48 2.80 6.61 -2.18
N GLN A 49 3.71 5.84 -2.80
CA GLN A 49 4.43 6.28 -4.00
C GLN A 49 3.47 6.53 -5.16
N GLU A 50 2.53 5.62 -5.41
CA GLU A 50 1.51 5.79 -6.45
C GLU A 50 0.62 7.01 -6.18
N LEU A 51 0.19 7.22 -4.93
CA LEU A 51 -0.59 8.39 -4.55
C LEU A 51 0.18 9.70 -4.70
N GLN A 52 1.47 9.71 -4.36
CA GLN A 52 2.34 10.86 -4.56
C GLN A 52 2.44 11.20 -6.05
N LEU A 53 2.68 10.20 -6.90
CA LEU A 53 2.77 10.40 -8.35
C LEU A 53 1.44 10.92 -8.92
N ILE A 54 0.30 10.41 -8.45
CA ILE A 54 -1.02 10.95 -8.84
C ILE A 54 -1.19 12.40 -8.38
N SER A 55 -0.71 12.75 -7.18
CA SER A 55 -0.76 14.12 -6.66
C SER A 55 0.10 15.08 -7.48
N GLU A 56 1.30 14.65 -7.88
CA GLU A 56 2.21 15.41 -8.74
C GLU A 56 1.64 15.54 -10.16
N GLU A 57 1.05 14.48 -10.73
CA GLU A 57 0.35 14.51 -12.03
C GLU A 57 -0.90 15.42 -12.01
N LYS A 58 -1.59 15.54 -10.86
CA LYS A 58 -2.75 16.44 -10.66
C LYS A 58 -2.36 17.88 -10.30
N SER A 59 -1.06 18.18 -10.21
CA SER A 59 -0.53 19.53 -9.96
C SER A 59 0.02 20.24 -11.22
N PRO A 60 -0.61 20.21 -12.40
CA PRO A 60 -0.18 21.11 -13.47
C PRO A 60 -0.73 22.52 -13.20
N GLU A 61 0.19 23.50 -13.18
CA GLU A 61 -0.05 24.95 -13.33
C GLU A 61 -0.71 25.70 -12.15
N ILE A 62 0.04 25.90 -11.05
CA ILE A 62 -0.06 27.15 -10.26
C ILE A 62 1.32 27.82 -10.15
N ASP A 63 2.09 27.76 -11.24
CA ASP A 63 3.27 28.58 -11.47
C ASP A 63 3.06 29.28 -12.82
N ALA A 64 2.08 30.18 -12.87
CA ALA A 64 1.95 31.18 -13.92
C ALA A 64 1.98 32.55 -13.25
N GLU A 65 3.21 33.04 -13.11
CA GLU A 65 3.65 34.44 -13.22
C GLU A 65 2.97 35.48 -12.31
N GLU A 66 3.73 35.93 -11.31
CA GLU A 66 3.62 37.29 -10.72
C GLU A 66 4.33 38.31 -11.63
#